data_AF-A0A7V5CSG9-F1
#
_entry.id   AF-A0A7V5CSG9-F1
#
_cell.length_a   1.000
_cell.length_b   1.000
_cell.length_c   1.000
_cell.angle_alpha   90.00
_cell.angle_beta   90.00
_cell.angle_gamma   90.00
#
_symmetry.space_group_name_H-M   'P 1'
#
loop_
_entity.id
_entity.type
_entity.pdbx_description
1 polymer ?
#
loop_
_entity_poly.entity_id
_entity_poly.type
_entity_poly.pdbx_seq_one_letter_code
_entity_poly.pdbx_strand_id
1 'polypeptide(L)'
;MTNDNLLLSADALPGGFQFAAVTAGIKASGKPDFALVITEEPASAAALYTANRVQAAPLLVDREHMAKSGGRVRVVAVNSGNANCATGEAGLRAAREVCSAAAVTFGCETHEVFPSSTGIIGVPLPAEILVRALPAAREQARATTEQFSAFARAILTTDTKPKVATATCTIGDKTVRIAGACKGAGMIGPQLVPHATMLAYVFTDAVM
;
A
#
# COMPACT_ATOMS: atom_id res chain seq x y z
N MET A 1 20.11 2.16 -23.75
CA MET A 1 18.65 2.40 -23.76
C MET A 1 18.29 2.88 -22.37
N THR A 2 18.00 4.17 -22.21
CA THR A 2 17.48 4.69 -20.94
C THR A 2 16.13 4.03 -20.68
N ASN A 3 16.01 3.37 -19.53
CA ASN A 3 14.84 2.59 -19.17
C ASN A 3 13.71 3.56 -18.78
N ASP A 4 12.97 4.09 -19.77
CA ASP A 4 11.88 5.08 -19.59
C ASP A 4 10.72 4.59 -18.69
N ASN A 5 10.81 3.37 -18.16
CA ASN A 5 9.85 2.77 -17.23
C ASN A 5 10.21 2.95 -15.75
N LEU A 6 11.48 3.26 -15.43
CA LEU A 6 11.96 3.45 -14.07
C LEU A 6 11.64 4.85 -13.57
N LEU A 7 10.99 4.93 -12.40
CA LEU A 7 10.66 6.22 -11.79
C LEU A 7 11.80 6.78 -10.92
N LEU A 8 12.77 5.95 -10.52
CA LEU A 8 13.87 6.28 -9.60
C LEU A 8 15.18 5.59 -10.04
N SER A 9 16.32 6.12 -9.58
CA SER A 9 17.64 5.48 -9.75
C SER A 9 17.80 4.28 -8.81
N ALA A 10 18.60 3.29 -9.22
CA ALA A 10 18.72 2.00 -8.54
C ALA A 10 19.02 2.08 -7.04
N ASP A 11 19.87 3.03 -6.62
CA ASP A 11 20.31 3.18 -5.23
C ASP A 11 19.41 4.07 -4.36
N ALA A 12 18.26 4.50 -4.88
CA ALA A 12 17.40 5.48 -4.23
C ALA A 12 16.41 4.89 -3.22
N LEU A 13 16.27 3.56 -3.16
CA LEU A 13 15.35 2.90 -2.25
C LEU A 13 15.98 2.65 -0.87
N PRO A 14 15.22 2.82 0.22
CA PRO A 14 15.64 2.37 1.53
C PRO A 14 15.76 0.84 1.60
N GLY A 15 16.72 0.36 2.37
CA GLY A 15 16.85 -1.07 2.68
C GLY A 15 15.67 -1.62 3.48
N GLY A 16 15.46 -2.94 3.41
CA GLY A 16 14.44 -3.64 4.21
C GLY A 16 13.03 -3.70 3.61
N PHE A 17 12.83 -3.14 2.41
CA PHE A 17 11.53 -3.15 1.73
C PHE A 17 11.59 -3.91 0.41
N GLN A 18 10.62 -4.80 0.21
CA GLN A 18 10.29 -5.40 -1.08
C GLN A 18 8.94 -4.86 -1.57
N PHE A 19 8.78 -4.78 -2.88
CA PHE A 19 7.57 -4.31 -3.52
C PHE A 19 7.06 -5.37 -4.50
N ALA A 20 5.75 -5.45 -4.67
CA ALA A 20 5.12 -6.25 -5.70
C ALA A 20 3.88 -5.53 -6.24
N ALA A 21 3.53 -5.80 -7.49
CA ALA A 21 2.28 -5.33 -8.08
C ALA A 21 1.76 -6.32 -9.11
N VAL A 22 0.51 -6.75 -8.97
CA VAL A 22 -0.13 -7.74 -9.82
C VAL A 22 -1.49 -7.25 -10.32
N THR A 23 -1.95 -7.84 -11.42
CA THR A 23 -3.34 -7.71 -11.88
C THR A 23 -4.17 -8.77 -11.18
N ALA A 24 -4.94 -8.38 -10.16
CA ALA A 24 -5.92 -9.23 -9.51
C ALA A 24 -7.25 -9.28 -10.29
N GLY A 25 -7.56 -8.24 -11.06
CA GLY A 25 -8.73 -8.18 -11.94
C GLY A 25 -9.90 -7.34 -11.41
N ILE A 26 -9.63 -6.40 -10.50
CA ILE A 26 -10.60 -5.38 -10.07
C ILE A 26 -10.85 -4.36 -11.19
N LYS A 27 -9.79 -3.91 -11.86
CA LYS A 27 -9.90 -2.92 -12.94
C LYS A 27 -10.24 -3.62 -14.25
N ALA A 28 -11.36 -3.24 -14.86
CA ALA A 28 -11.75 -3.68 -16.20
C ALA A 28 -10.66 -3.44 -17.27
N SER A 29 -9.77 -2.47 -17.07
CA SER A 29 -8.64 -2.20 -17.96
C SER A 29 -7.57 -3.30 -18.04
N GLY A 30 -7.57 -4.27 -17.11
CA GLY A 30 -6.53 -5.31 -17.01
C GLY A 30 -5.17 -4.83 -16.49
N LYS A 31 -5.04 -3.54 -16.16
CA LYS A 31 -3.83 -2.97 -15.55
C LYS A 31 -3.67 -3.48 -14.10
N PRO A 32 -2.43 -3.54 -13.58
CA PRO A 32 -2.18 -3.86 -12.18
C PRO A 32 -3.03 -3.03 -11.21
N ASP A 33 -3.58 -3.70 -10.21
CA ASP A 33 -4.58 -3.16 -9.29
C ASP A 33 -4.48 -3.72 -7.88
N PHE A 34 -3.51 -4.60 -7.61
CA PHE A 34 -3.15 -5.04 -6.29
C PHE A 34 -1.64 -4.91 -6.08
N ALA A 35 -1.26 -4.09 -5.10
CA ALA A 35 0.12 -3.73 -4.82
C ALA A 35 0.47 -4.08 -3.37
N LEU A 36 1.71 -4.50 -3.15
CA LEU A 36 2.21 -4.86 -1.83
C LEU A 36 3.52 -4.14 -1.53
N VAL A 37 3.67 -3.77 -0.26
CA VAL A 37 4.97 -3.49 0.36
C VAL A 37 5.18 -4.59 1.39
N ILE A 38 6.37 -5.18 1.40
CA ILE A 38 6.72 -6.28 2.31
C ILE A 38 8.02 -5.92 3.00
N THR A 39 8.08 -6.15 4.31
CA THR A 39 9.33 -6.08 5.08
C THR A 39 9.69 -7.47 5.62
N GLU A 40 10.97 -7.79 5.58
CA GLU A 40 11.45 -9.10 6.03
C GLU A 40 11.19 -9.28 7.53
N GLU A 41 11.51 -8.24 8.32
CA GLU A 41 11.21 -8.11 9.74
C GLU A 41 10.12 -7.05 9.98
N PRO A 42 9.40 -7.07 11.11
CA PRO A 42 8.37 -6.07 11.40
C PRO A 42 8.99 -4.66 11.45
N ALA A 43 8.54 -3.77 10.58
CA ALA A 43 8.98 -2.38 10.54
C ALA A 43 8.15 -1.51 11.49
N SER A 44 8.79 -0.53 12.12
CA SER A 44 8.07 0.51 12.85
C SER A 44 7.27 1.38 11.88
N ALA A 45 6.00 1.62 12.20
CA ALA A 45 5.08 2.35 11.35
C ALA A 45 4.28 3.39 12.13
N ALA A 46 3.92 4.45 11.40
CA ALA A 46 2.94 5.44 11.83
C ALA A 46 1.99 5.71 10.67
N ALA A 47 0.72 5.96 10.97
CA ALA A 47 -0.30 6.21 9.96
C ALA A 47 -1.20 7.37 10.37
N LEU A 48 -1.59 8.15 9.38
CA LEU A 48 -2.60 9.19 9.50
C LEU A 48 -3.76 8.84 8.58
N TYR A 49 -4.97 9.14 9.04
CA TYR A 49 -6.20 8.73 8.37
C TYR A 49 -7.07 9.93 8.06
N THR A 50 -7.97 9.77 7.10
CA THR A 50 -9.03 10.76 6.87
C THR A 50 -9.86 10.98 8.15
N ALA A 51 -10.17 12.24 8.45
CA ALA A 51 -11.11 12.60 9.50
C ALA A 51 -12.57 12.70 8.97
N ASN A 52 -12.83 12.23 7.75
CA ASN A 52 -14.18 12.06 7.24
C ASN A 52 -14.99 11.11 8.15
N ARG A 53 -16.27 11.46 8.35
CA ARG A 53 -17.24 10.66 9.09
C ARG A 53 -17.54 9.33 8.39
N VAL A 54 -17.50 9.34 7.06
CA VAL A 54 -17.62 8.12 6.24
C VAL A 54 -16.22 7.57 6.01
N GLN A 55 -15.88 6.52 6.74
CA GLN A 55 -14.59 5.84 6.63
C GLN A 55 -14.75 4.51 5.91
N ALA A 56 -13.78 4.20 5.04
CA ALA A 56 -13.75 2.92 4.34
C ALA A 56 -13.39 1.79 5.30
N ALA A 57 -13.91 0.59 5.04
CA ALA A 57 -13.61 -0.61 5.82
C ALA A 57 -12.10 -0.87 6.05
N PRO A 58 -11.19 -0.74 5.05
CA PRO A 58 -9.76 -0.95 5.27
C PRO A 58 -9.18 -0.02 6.35
N LEU A 59 -9.64 1.24 6.46
CA LEU A 59 -9.11 2.17 7.47
C LEU A 59 -9.46 1.74 8.90
N LEU A 60 -10.62 1.10 9.08
CA LEU A 60 -11.03 0.58 10.38
C LEU A 60 -10.18 -0.63 10.78
N VAL A 61 -9.92 -1.53 9.81
CA VAL A 61 -9.04 -2.70 10.01
C VAL A 61 -7.59 -2.25 10.26
N ASP A 62 -7.08 -1.29 9.49
CA ASP A 62 -5.73 -0.75 9.63
C ASP A 62 -5.49 -0.14 11.02
N ARG A 63 -6.44 0.66 11.53
CA ARG A 63 -6.38 1.21 12.90
C ARG A 63 -6.38 0.13 13.97
N GLU A 64 -7.20 -0.91 13.80
CA GLU A 64 -7.25 -2.06 14.70
C GLU A 64 -5.90 -2.79 14.71
N HIS A 65 -5.32 -3.01 13.53
CA HIS A 65 -4.04 -3.68 13.34
C HIS A 65 -2.87 -2.87 13.93
N MET A 66 -2.82 -1.57 13.66
CA MET A 66 -1.84 -0.64 14.24
C MET A 66 -1.82 -0.67 15.77
N ALA A 67 -3.00 -0.68 16.41
CA ALA A 67 -3.10 -0.78 17.86
C ALA A 67 -2.63 -2.14 18.39
N LYS A 68 -3.00 -3.24 17.70
CA LYS A 68 -2.66 -4.61 18.12
C LYS A 68 -1.19 -4.96 17.91
N SER A 69 -0.56 -4.47 16.84
CA SER A 69 0.85 -4.73 16.54
C SER A 69 1.82 -3.89 17.38
N GLY A 70 1.30 -2.87 18.07
CA GLY A 70 2.11 -1.87 18.76
C GLY A 70 2.88 -0.99 17.79
N GLY A 71 2.28 -0.65 16.64
CA GLY A 71 2.95 0.17 15.61
C GLY A 71 3.91 -0.60 14.71
N ARG A 72 3.73 -1.91 14.57
CA ARG A 72 4.56 -2.77 13.71
C ARG A 72 3.81 -3.25 12.47
N VAL A 73 4.48 -3.27 11.32
CA VAL A 73 3.91 -3.70 10.04
C VAL A 73 4.87 -4.64 9.32
N ARG A 74 4.33 -5.67 8.66
CA ARG A 74 5.06 -6.60 7.79
C ARG A 74 4.61 -6.49 6.34
N VAL A 75 3.34 -6.22 6.11
CA VAL A 75 2.77 -6.13 4.77
C VAL A 75 1.83 -4.93 4.69
N VAL A 76 1.97 -4.10 3.67
CA VAL A 76 0.93 -3.13 3.27
C VAL A 76 0.25 -3.64 2.02
N ALA A 77 -1.06 -3.90 2.08
CA ALA A 77 -1.83 -4.48 0.98
C ALA A 77 -2.80 -3.46 0.38
N VAL A 78 -2.50 -3.02 -0.84
CA VAL A 78 -3.20 -1.90 -1.48
C VAL A 78 -3.92 -2.35 -2.73
N ASN A 79 -5.25 -2.25 -2.74
CA ASN A 79 -6.02 -2.45 -3.96
C ASN A 79 -6.48 -1.10 -4.55
N SER A 80 -6.62 -1.05 -5.86
CA SER A 80 -7.20 0.10 -6.57
C SER A 80 -8.31 -0.32 -7.53
N GLY A 81 -9.18 0.62 -7.89
CA GLY A 81 -10.41 0.37 -8.65
C GLY A 81 -11.65 0.16 -7.78
N ASN A 82 -11.47 -0.23 -6.50
CA ASN A 82 -12.54 -0.37 -5.51
C ASN A 82 -12.10 0.27 -4.19
N ALA A 83 -12.89 1.18 -3.62
CA ALA A 83 -12.55 1.88 -2.37
C ALA A 83 -12.90 1.09 -1.10
N ASN A 84 -13.66 0.00 -1.22
CA ASN A 84 -14.25 -0.74 -0.10
C ASN A 84 -14.84 0.20 0.98
N CYS A 85 -15.60 1.19 0.51
CA CYS A 85 -16.16 2.26 1.32
C CYS A 85 -17.68 2.23 1.21
N ALA A 86 -18.37 2.51 2.33
CA ALA A 86 -19.83 2.39 2.44
C ALA A 86 -20.38 1.00 2.09
N THR A 87 -19.62 -0.06 2.42
CA THR A 87 -19.93 -1.48 2.15
C THR A 87 -20.36 -2.27 3.40
N GLY A 88 -20.46 -1.59 4.55
CA GLY A 88 -20.90 -2.18 5.82
C GLY A 88 -20.03 -3.35 6.29
N GLU A 89 -20.65 -4.30 7.00
CA GLU A 89 -19.97 -5.47 7.56
C GLU A 89 -19.34 -6.36 6.49
N ALA A 90 -19.95 -6.45 5.30
CA ALA A 90 -19.38 -7.20 4.18
C ALA A 90 -18.01 -6.64 3.77
N GLY A 91 -17.84 -5.32 3.77
CA GLY A 91 -16.56 -4.68 3.49
C GLY A 91 -15.49 -4.95 4.54
N LEU A 92 -15.88 -4.96 5.82
CA LEU A 92 -14.98 -5.30 6.93
C LEU A 92 -14.49 -6.75 6.84
N ARG A 93 -15.41 -7.69 6.58
CA ARG A 93 -15.05 -9.10 6.36
C ARG A 93 -14.11 -9.27 5.18
N ALA A 94 -14.41 -8.64 4.05
CA ALA A 94 -13.57 -8.70 2.86
C ALA A 94 -12.14 -8.17 3.12
N ALA A 95 -12.01 -7.04 3.82
CA ALA A 95 -10.70 -6.50 4.20
C ALA A 95 -9.92 -7.44 5.13
N ARG A 96 -10.58 -8.01 6.15
CA ARG A 96 -9.98 -8.97 7.09
C ARG A 96 -9.56 -10.27 6.41
N GLU A 97 -10.35 -10.76 5.45
CA GLU A 97 -10.05 -11.96 4.67
C GLU A 97 -8.74 -11.78 3.87
N VAL A 98 -8.60 -10.65 3.15
CA VAL A 98 -7.37 -10.33 2.43
C VAL A 98 -6.18 -10.19 3.39
N CYS A 99 -6.36 -9.55 4.55
CA CYS A 99 -5.29 -9.45 5.55
C CYS A 99 -4.85 -10.82 6.07
N SER A 100 -5.80 -11.69 6.42
CA SER A 100 -5.51 -13.04 6.92
C SER A 100 -4.79 -13.88 5.87
N ALA A 101 -5.24 -13.84 4.61
CA ALA A 101 -4.58 -14.56 3.54
C ALA A 101 -3.16 -14.02 3.25
N ALA A 102 -2.98 -12.70 3.31
CA ALA A 102 -1.66 -12.09 3.16
C ALA A 102 -0.74 -12.49 4.32
N ALA A 103 -1.25 -12.53 5.54
CA ALA A 103 -0.51 -12.95 6.72
C ALA A 103 0.05 -14.38 6.58
N VAL A 104 -0.81 -15.32 6.14
CA VAL A 104 -0.41 -16.69 5.80
C VAL A 104 0.61 -16.70 4.66
N THR A 105 0.37 -15.90 3.60
CA THR A 105 1.25 -15.85 2.43
C THR A 105 2.65 -15.35 2.78
N PHE A 106 2.78 -14.37 3.68
CA PHE A 106 4.05 -13.73 4.00
C PHE A 106 4.65 -14.18 5.34
N GLY A 107 4.00 -15.10 6.06
CA GLY A 107 4.50 -15.64 7.33
C GLY A 107 4.60 -14.56 8.41
N CYS A 108 3.52 -13.80 8.59
CA CYS A 108 3.40 -12.76 9.60
C CYS A 108 2.07 -12.85 10.35
N GLU A 109 1.92 -12.09 11.41
CA GLU A 109 0.65 -12.00 12.14
C GLU A 109 -0.39 -11.22 11.33
N THR A 110 -1.67 -11.56 11.47
CA THR A 110 -2.74 -10.86 10.72
C THR A 110 -2.76 -9.37 11.01
N HIS A 111 -2.48 -8.98 12.26
CA HIS A 111 -2.43 -7.58 12.68
C HIS A 111 -1.13 -6.85 12.25
N GLU A 112 -0.21 -7.53 11.56
CA GLU A 112 0.95 -6.91 10.89
C GLU A 112 0.67 -6.61 9.40
N VAL A 113 -0.54 -6.89 8.91
CA VAL A 113 -0.96 -6.60 7.53
C VAL A 113 -1.87 -5.38 7.47
N PHE A 114 -1.48 -4.35 6.74
CA PHE A 114 -2.14 -3.04 6.73
C PHE A 114 -2.87 -2.83 5.40
N PRO A 115 -4.21 -2.91 5.36
CA PRO A 115 -4.96 -2.80 4.12
C PRO A 115 -5.22 -1.34 3.73
N SER A 116 -5.21 -1.06 2.43
CA SER A 116 -5.65 0.21 1.86
C SER A 116 -6.43 -0.03 0.56
N SER A 117 -7.47 0.76 0.33
CA SER A 117 -8.33 0.63 -0.86
C SER A 117 -8.62 2.00 -1.46
N THR A 118 -8.71 2.07 -2.79
CA THR A 118 -9.07 3.31 -3.49
C THR A 118 -9.80 3.04 -4.79
N GLY A 119 -10.86 3.80 -5.08
CA GLY A 119 -11.64 3.61 -6.30
C GLY A 119 -13.12 3.92 -6.08
N ILE A 120 -13.99 3.10 -6.65
CA ILE A 120 -15.45 3.29 -6.59
C ILE A 120 -15.95 3.02 -5.16
N ILE A 121 -16.82 3.90 -4.65
CA ILE A 121 -17.50 3.79 -3.34
C ILE A 121 -18.83 3.03 -3.51
N GLY A 122 -19.23 2.26 -2.50
CA GLY A 122 -20.52 1.55 -2.47
C GLY A 122 -20.53 0.21 -3.21
N VAL A 123 -19.40 -0.22 -3.76
CA VAL A 123 -19.25 -1.50 -4.45
C VAL A 123 -18.53 -2.49 -3.52
N PRO A 124 -19.10 -3.68 -3.22
CA PRO A 124 -18.44 -4.70 -2.43
C PRO A 124 -17.06 -5.07 -3.00
N LEU A 125 -16.07 -5.25 -2.13
CA LEU A 125 -14.74 -5.68 -2.52
C LEU A 125 -14.77 -7.19 -2.87
N PRO A 126 -14.35 -7.60 -4.07
CA PRO A 126 -14.16 -9.02 -4.39
C PRO A 126 -12.89 -9.52 -3.70
N ALA A 127 -12.99 -9.95 -2.44
CA ALA A 127 -11.83 -10.38 -1.66
C ALA A 127 -11.17 -11.63 -2.26
N GLU A 128 -11.96 -12.54 -2.81
CA GLU A 128 -11.50 -13.82 -3.34
C GLU A 128 -10.48 -13.67 -4.49
N ILE A 129 -10.61 -12.63 -5.33
CA ILE A 129 -9.66 -12.40 -6.43
C ILE A 129 -8.34 -11.82 -5.91
N LEU A 130 -8.39 -11.01 -4.85
CA LEU A 130 -7.19 -10.49 -4.19
C LEU A 130 -6.44 -11.62 -3.47
N VAL A 131 -7.18 -12.49 -2.76
CA VAL A 131 -6.61 -13.67 -2.07
C VAL A 131 -5.89 -14.58 -3.07
N ARG A 132 -6.51 -14.87 -4.22
CA ARG A 132 -5.90 -15.69 -5.29
C ARG A 132 -4.66 -15.05 -5.93
N ALA A 133 -4.53 -13.72 -5.87
CA ALA A 133 -3.40 -13.00 -6.45
C ALA A 133 -2.16 -12.96 -5.53
N LEU A 134 -2.32 -13.25 -4.24
CA LEU A 134 -1.24 -13.19 -3.25
C LEU A 134 -0.02 -14.08 -3.57
N PRO A 135 -0.18 -15.35 -4.02
CA PRO A 135 0.98 -16.18 -4.37
C PRO A 135 1.84 -15.58 -5.49
N ALA A 136 1.20 -15.05 -6.55
CA ALA A 136 1.90 -14.39 -7.64
C ALA A 136 2.60 -13.09 -7.17
N ALA A 137 1.94 -12.36 -6.26
CA ALA A 137 2.54 -11.15 -5.69
C ALA A 137 3.77 -11.48 -4.82
N ARG A 138 3.74 -12.58 -4.06
CA ARG A 138 4.91 -13.10 -3.32
C ARG A 138 6.04 -13.49 -4.26
N GLU A 139 5.73 -14.18 -5.36
CA GLU A 139 6.73 -14.58 -6.35
C GLU A 139 7.44 -13.37 -7.00
N GLN A 140 6.69 -12.28 -7.23
CA GLN A 140 7.21 -11.05 -7.85
C GLN A 140 7.86 -10.07 -6.86
N ALA A 141 7.72 -10.28 -5.55
CA ALA A 141 8.22 -9.36 -4.53
C ALA A 141 9.74 -9.20 -4.60
N ARG A 142 10.23 -8.00 -4.91
CA ARG A 142 11.67 -7.70 -4.97
C ARG A 142 11.97 -6.32 -4.41
N ALA A 143 13.18 -6.16 -3.87
CA ALA A 143 13.72 -4.88 -3.41
C ALA A 143 14.39 -4.12 -4.58
N THR A 144 13.61 -3.72 -5.59
CA THR A 144 14.14 -3.01 -6.77
C THR A 144 13.27 -1.82 -7.16
N THR A 145 13.87 -0.87 -7.88
CA THR A 145 13.17 0.33 -8.38
C THR A 145 12.12 0.00 -9.44
N GLU A 146 12.27 -1.10 -10.17
CA GLU A 146 11.25 -1.62 -11.08
C GLU A 146 9.99 -2.01 -10.31
N GLN A 147 10.13 -2.77 -9.23
CA GLN A 147 8.97 -3.18 -8.42
C GLN A 147 8.37 -2.03 -7.61
N PHE A 148 9.20 -1.09 -7.14
CA PHE A 148 8.68 0.17 -6.57
C PHE A 148 7.88 0.97 -7.61
N SER A 149 8.36 1.03 -8.85
CA SER A 149 7.65 1.69 -9.96
C SER A 149 6.35 0.97 -10.31
N ALA A 150 6.34 -0.36 -10.27
CA ALA A 150 5.15 -1.17 -10.43
C ALA A 150 4.12 -0.91 -9.31
N PHE A 151 4.55 -0.87 -8.06
CA PHE A 151 3.72 -0.49 -6.90
C PHE A 151 3.10 0.89 -7.12
N ALA A 152 3.91 1.90 -7.43
CA ALA A 152 3.44 3.28 -7.64
C ALA A 152 2.41 3.40 -8.79
N ARG A 153 2.49 2.53 -9.81
CA ARG A 153 1.53 2.45 -10.91
C ARG A 153 0.25 1.69 -10.53
N ALA A 154 0.38 0.62 -9.76
CA ALA A 154 -0.74 -0.24 -9.39
C ALA A 154 -1.73 0.46 -8.45
N ILE A 155 -1.27 1.38 -7.60
CA ILE A 155 -2.16 2.13 -6.69
C ILE A 155 -2.99 3.22 -7.39
N LEU A 156 -2.72 3.52 -8.67
CA LEU A 156 -3.38 4.60 -9.41
C LEU A 156 -4.84 4.32 -9.73
N THR A 157 -5.61 5.40 -9.88
CA THR A 157 -7.02 5.39 -10.34
C THR A 157 -7.19 6.28 -11.57
N THR A 158 -7.73 7.49 -11.41
CA THR A 158 -7.87 8.53 -12.44
C THR A 158 -6.60 9.33 -12.67
N ASP A 159 -5.53 9.00 -11.94
CA ASP A 159 -4.21 9.57 -12.08
C ASP A 159 -3.66 9.42 -13.50
N THR A 160 -3.12 10.50 -14.08
CA THR A 160 -2.48 10.47 -15.40
C THR A 160 -1.02 10.01 -15.35
N LYS A 161 -0.37 10.12 -14.20
CA LYS A 161 1.03 9.72 -13.96
C LYS A 161 1.26 9.25 -12.52
N PRO A 162 2.21 8.32 -12.29
CA PRO A 162 2.71 8.01 -10.95
C PRO A 162 3.29 9.24 -10.26
N LYS A 163 3.25 9.27 -8.93
CA LYS A 163 3.93 10.29 -8.12
C LYS A 163 4.86 9.60 -7.13
N VAL A 164 6.16 9.86 -7.29
CA VAL A 164 7.21 9.33 -6.41
C VAL A 164 8.19 10.43 -6.06
N ALA A 165 8.87 10.30 -4.92
CA ALA A 165 9.94 11.18 -4.50
C ALA A 165 10.93 10.42 -3.63
N THR A 166 12.19 10.86 -3.62
CA THR A 166 13.24 10.31 -2.75
C THR A 166 14.05 11.42 -2.11
N ALA A 167 14.58 11.15 -0.93
CA ALA A 167 15.53 12.01 -0.24
C ALA A 167 16.57 11.15 0.50
N THR A 168 17.74 11.72 0.72
CA THR A 168 18.81 11.12 1.52
C THR A 168 19.24 12.13 2.57
N CYS A 169 19.48 11.66 3.78
CA CYS A 169 20.07 12.46 4.84
C CYS A 169 21.08 11.64 5.64
N THR A 170 21.82 12.29 6.53
CA THR A 170 22.73 11.63 7.46
C THR A 170 22.16 11.75 8.87
N ILE A 171 22.05 10.62 9.57
CA ILE A 171 21.68 10.57 10.99
C ILE A 171 22.81 9.85 11.72
N GLY A 172 23.53 10.58 12.59
CA GLY A 172 24.79 10.10 13.16
C GLY A 172 25.85 9.91 12.06
N ASP A 173 26.38 8.69 11.96
CA ASP A 173 27.35 8.26 10.95
C ASP A 173 26.73 7.45 9.80
N LYS A 174 25.39 7.29 9.78
CA LYS A 174 24.67 6.48 8.80
C LYS A 174 23.98 7.34 7.75
N THR A 175 24.13 6.94 6.49
CA THR A 175 23.31 7.43 5.39
C THR A 175 21.92 6.80 5.48
N VAL A 176 20.90 7.65 5.58
CA VAL A 176 19.48 7.27 5.64
C VAL A 176 18.82 7.65 4.32
N ARG A 177 18.06 6.70 3.76
CA ARG A 177 17.27 6.88 2.55
C ARG A 177 15.79 6.97 2.90
N ILE A 178 15.09 7.79 2.13
CA ILE A 178 13.65 7.97 2.21
C ILE A 178 13.11 7.85 0.79
N ALA A 179 12.13 6.97 0.59
CA ALA A 179 11.39 6.87 -0.67
C ALA A 179 9.89 6.99 -0.40
N GLY A 180 9.18 7.70 -1.26
CA GLY A 180 7.74 7.89 -1.13
C GLY A 180 7.02 7.69 -2.45
N ALA A 181 5.81 7.13 -2.37
CA ALA A 181 4.88 7.00 -3.48
C ALA A 181 3.49 7.45 -3.03
N CYS A 182 2.79 8.20 -3.89
CA CYS A 182 1.42 8.60 -3.61
C CYS A 182 0.53 8.53 -4.85
N LYS A 183 -0.77 8.53 -4.60
CA LYS A 183 -1.81 8.62 -5.63
C LYS A 183 -2.93 9.55 -5.19
N GLY A 184 -3.63 10.06 -6.19
CA GLY A 184 -4.68 11.03 -6.03
C GLY A 184 -4.66 12.03 -7.19
N ALA A 185 -5.81 12.20 -7.83
CA ALA A 185 -5.99 13.16 -8.92
C ALA A 185 -7.39 13.80 -8.93
N GLY A 186 -8.41 13.07 -8.45
CA GLY A 186 -9.74 13.61 -8.16
C GLY A 186 -10.13 13.29 -6.71
N MET A 187 -11.10 14.03 -6.17
CA MET A 187 -11.47 13.96 -4.74
C MET A 187 -10.26 14.28 -3.82
N ILE A 188 -9.37 15.18 -4.27
CA ILE A 188 -8.13 15.55 -3.58
C ILE A 188 -8.30 16.91 -2.90
N GLY A 189 -8.47 16.85 -1.59
CA GLY A 189 -8.28 17.98 -0.69
C GLY A 189 -7.78 17.45 0.65
N PRO A 190 -6.58 16.83 0.70
CA PRO A 190 -6.11 16.11 1.86
C PRO A 190 -5.87 17.09 3.01
N GLN A 191 -6.82 17.11 3.91
CA GLN A 191 -6.72 17.70 5.22
C GLN A 191 -6.73 16.52 6.18
N LEU A 192 -5.54 16.05 6.59
CA LEU A 192 -5.39 14.96 7.56
C LEU A 192 -6.12 15.29 8.88
N VAL A 193 -6.48 16.57 9.05
CA VAL A 193 -7.61 17.09 9.81
C VAL A 193 -8.26 18.21 8.96
N PRO A 194 -9.49 18.13 8.38
CA PRO A 194 -10.58 17.18 8.62
C PRO A 194 -11.00 16.17 7.49
N HIS A 195 -10.55 16.18 6.22
CA HIS A 195 -10.99 15.18 5.19
C HIS A 195 -9.92 14.83 4.11
N ALA A 196 -9.83 13.58 3.61
CA ALA A 196 -8.98 13.20 2.45
C ALA A 196 -9.36 11.89 1.70
N THR A 197 -9.10 11.84 0.38
CA THR A 197 -9.06 10.63 -0.49
C THR A 197 -7.70 10.52 -1.20
N MET A 198 -6.61 10.51 -0.43
CA MET A 198 -5.23 10.36 -0.92
C MET A 198 -4.60 9.14 -0.23
N LEU A 199 -3.84 8.34 -0.98
CA LEU A 199 -2.95 7.33 -0.39
C LEU A 199 -1.51 7.80 -0.61
N ALA A 200 -0.75 7.88 0.47
CA ALA A 200 0.65 8.27 0.46
C ALA A 200 1.43 7.34 1.39
N TYR A 201 2.52 6.81 0.87
CA TYR A 201 3.40 5.88 1.58
C TYR A 201 4.80 6.45 1.58
N VAL A 202 5.46 6.40 2.74
CA VAL A 202 6.84 6.84 2.93
C VAL A 202 7.58 5.70 3.62
N PHE A 203 8.71 5.31 3.04
CA PHE A 203 9.56 4.21 3.47
C PHE A 203 10.92 4.78 3.84
N THR A 204 11.54 4.25 4.89
CA THR A 204 12.88 4.67 5.31
C THR A 204 13.63 3.53 5.98
N ASP A 205 14.94 3.49 5.78
CA ASP A 205 15.89 2.60 6.48
C ASP A 205 16.53 3.28 7.69
N ALA A 206 15.96 4.40 8.15
CA ALA A 206 16.30 5.00 9.43
C ALA A 206 16.05 4.00 10.56
N VAL A 207 17.08 3.74 11.35
CA VAL A 207 16.97 2.98 12.60
C VAL A 207 16.96 3.96 13.76
N MET A 208 16.10 3.70 14.75
CA MET A 208 16.09 4.43 16.03
C MET A 208 17.08 3.82 17.01
#